data_AF-A0A2P8H674-F1
#
_entry.id   AF-A0A2P8H674-F1
#
_cell.length_a   1.000
_cell.length_b   1.000
_cell.length_c   1.000
_cell.angle_alpha   90.00
_cell.angle_beta   90.00
_cell.angle_gamma   90.00
#
_symmetry.space_group_name_H-M   'P 1'
#
loop_
_entity.id
_entity.type
_entity.pdbx_description
1 polymer ?
#
loop_
_entity_poly.entity_id
_entity_poly.type
_entity_poly.pdbx_seq_one_letter_code
_entity_poly.pdbx_strand_id
1 'polypeptide(L)'
;MPEIYKFFNSASDDERKYQAADFADYFGTVLSSGLVHTDEEPTLEVSVSDDSLESYVEAGKAIVDGHLYELTDEKTLEHSLPESDTDRIDRVVLRLDTRNSARYIKLFVLEGDPAEEPEPPELTRDNFVHELSLAQIYVHADTSSLDSDDVTDERLDEDLCGLVNSMLTVPTDQFVDEWESFFSDIKQEIESIKEDYEQSRDDFQEELDNKLAEWQQVFDDYMAELEGQTYVSQEDLDAVDEDLTAHKAEKGQPDGYASLNSDGKVPESELPDLDAKSDALAIKFVMG
;
A
#
# COMPACT_ATOMS: atom_id res chain seq x y z
N MET A 1 10.47 -0.98 51.28
CA MET A 1 9.28 -0.11 51.10
C MET A 1 8.68 -0.48 49.76
N PRO A 2 7.36 -0.70 49.64
CA PRO A 2 6.78 -1.28 48.43
C PRO A 2 6.68 -0.30 47.25
N GLU A 3 6.72 1.00 47.50
CA GLU A 3 6.58 2.05 46.48
C GLU A 3 7.68 3.09 46.66
N ILE A 4 8.27 3.51 45.53
CA ILE A 4 9.32 4.53 45.47
C ILE A 4 8.93 5.53 44.39
N TYR A 5 8.91 6.81 44.74
CA TYR A 5 8.61 7.92 43.85
C TYR A 5 9.85 8.81 43.76
N LYS A 6 10.39 9.02 42.55
CA LYS A 6 11.65 9.76 42.33
C LYS A 6 11.43 11.28 42.39
N PHE A 7 11.58 12.00 41.29
CA PHE A 7 11.76 13.47 41.31
C PHE A 7 10.46 14.27 41.49
N PHE A 8 10.41 15.07 42.54
CA PHE A 8 9.41 16.10 42.87
C PHE A 8 10.08 17.34 43.49
N ASN A 9 9.44 18.50 43.35
CA ASN A 9 9.91 19.71 44.02
C ASN A 9 9.78 19.58 45.54
N SER A 10 10.70 20.20 46.27
CA SER A 10 10.58 20.34 47.73
C SER A 10 9.41 21.25 48.10
N ALA A 11 8.73 20.91 49.19
CA ALA A 11 7.72 21.74 49.85
C ALA A 11 8.19 22.17 51.25
N SER A 12 7.50 23.13 51.87
CA SER A 12 7.85 23.67 53.20
C SER A 12 7.89 22.62 54.32
N ASP A 13 7.13 21.54 54.16
CA ASP A 13 6.99 20.41 55.08
C ASP A 13 7.55 19.10 54.52
N ASP A 14 8.09 19.11 53.29
CA ASP A 14 8.67 17.96 52.59
C ASP A 14 9.90 18.40 51.78
N GLU A 15 11.05 18.52 52.45
CA GLU A 15 12.33 18.80 51.79
C GLU A 15 12.85 17.55 51.08
N ARG A 16 12.99 17.62 49.76
CA ARG A 16 13.53 16.51 48.95
C ARG A 16 14.94 16.82 48.47
N LYS A 17 15.82 15.82 48.55
CA LYS A 17 17.20 15.87 48.07
C LYS A 17 17.46 14.61 47.25
N TYR A 18 17.97 14.80 46.04
CA TYR A 18 18.28 13.70 45.13
C TYR A 18 19.78 13.48 45.09
N GLN A 19 20.18 12.21 45.01
CA GLN A 19 21.57 11.82 44.82
C GLN A 19 21.86 11.59 43.33
N ALA A 20 23.13 11.58 42.97
CA ALA A 20 23.54 11.21 41.61
C ALA A 20 22.99 9.82 41.20
N ALA A 21 22.97 8.87 42.15
CA ALA A 21 22.37 7.55 41.94
C ALA A 21 20.88 7.61 41.56
N ASP A 22 20.10 8.57 42.08
CA ASP A 22 18.70 8.69 41.70
C ASP A 22 18.53 9.06 40.22
N PHE A 23 19.42 9.89 39.70
CA PHE A 23 19.46 10.28 38.28
C PHE A 23 19.99 9.16 37.40
N ALA A 24 21.06 8.50 37.81
CA ALA A 24 21.58 7.34 37.11
C ALA A 24 20.53 6.22 37.00
N ASP A 25 19.85 5.89 38.10
CA ASP A 25 18.74 4.93 38.10
C ASP A 25 17.66 5.32 37.09
N TYR A 26 17.26 6.60 37.08
CA TYR A 26 16.22 7.09 36.18
C TYR A 26 16.63 6.97 34.72
N PHE A 27 17.82 7.44 34.35
CA PHE A 27 18.29 7.34 32.97
C PHE A 27 18.56 5.89 32.54
N GLY A 28 19.07 5.06 33.44
CA GLY A 28 19.27 3.63 33.20
C GLY A 28 17.97 2.85 32.99
N THR A 29 16.80 3.41 33.32
CA THR A 29 15.51 2.80 32.96
C THR A 29 15.07 3.06 31.52
N VAL A 30 15.69 4.02 30.84
CA VAL A 30 15.24 4.50 29.52
C VAL A 30 16.33 4.48 28.44
N LEU A 31 17.61 4.43 28.82
CA LEU A 31 18.76 4.40 27.92
C LEU A 31 19.67 3.22 28.25
N SER A 32 20.15 2.52 27.23
CA SER A 32 21.19 1.49 27.39
C SER A 32 22.56 2.07 27.74
N SER A 33 23.41 1.21 28.30
CA SER A 33 24.85 1.45 28.35
C SER A 33 25.43 1.32 26.94
N GLY A 34 26.32 2.23 26.55
CA GLY A 34 26.95 2.24 25.22
C GLY A 34 27.51 3.62 24.86
N LEU A 35 27.96 3.76 23.62
CA LEU A 35 28.44 5.03 23.06
C LEU A 35 27.28 5.88 22.56
N VAL A 36 27.31 7.16 22.88
CA VAL A 36 26.39 8.13 22.29
C VAL A 36 26.82 8.37 20.85
N HIS A 37 25.85 8.34 19.95
CA HIS A 37 26.08 8.37 18.51
C HIS A 37 25.09 9.32 17.82
N THR A 38 25.37 9.63 16.56
CA THR A 38 24.42 10.26 15.64
C THR A 38 24.44 9.43 14.37
N ASP A 39 23.27 9.04 13.85
CA ASP A 39 23.15 8.21 12.64
C ASP A 39 24.01 6.93 12.69
N GLU A 40 23.99 6.22 13.84
CA GLU A 40 24.76 4.98 14.09
C GLU A 40 26.30 5.10 14.03
N GLU A 41 26.85 6.31 13.92
CA GLU A 41 28.29 6.53 13.93
C GLU A 41 28.84 6.63 15.38
N PRO A 42 29.67 5.67 15.84
CA PRO A 42 30.22 5.67 17.19
C PRO A 42 31.23 6.82 17.38
N THR A 43 31.23 7.42 18.56
CA THR A 43 32.30 8.36 18.98
C THR A 43 33.39 7.60 19.74
N LEU A 44 34.36 8.30 20.35
CA LEU A 44 35.44 7.68 21.14
C LEU A 44 36.28 6.66 20.34
N GLU A 45 36.61 6.99 19.10
CA GLU A 45 37.48 6.17 18.25
C GLU A 45 38.86 5.99 18.87
N VAL A 46 39.40 4.78 18.81
CA VAL A 46 40.75 4.46 19.26
C VAL A 46 41.66 4.35 18.06
N SER A 47 42.78 5.07 18.11
CA SER A 47 43.85 4.99 17.12
C SER A 47 45.20 4.87 17.83
N VAL A 48 46.24 4.51 17.09
CA VAL A 48 47.62 4.41 17.58
C VAL A 48 48.57 5.10 16.61
N SER A 49 49.82 5.30 17.01
CA SER A 49 50.87 5.82 16.13
C SER A 49 52.08 4.89 16.06
N ASP A 50 52.64 4.76 14.86
CA ASP A 50 53.77 3.86 14.58
C ASP A 50 55.11 4.30 15.20
N ASP A 51 55.11 5.36 16.01
CA ASP A 51 56.29 5.94 16.65
C ASP A 51 56.25 5.90 18.18
N SER A 52 55.17 5.39 18.78
CA SER A 52 54.99 5.38 20.24
C SER A 52 54.21 4.16 20.75
N LEU A 53 54.34 3.88 22.05
CA LEU A 53 53.50 2.93 22.78
C LEU A 53 52.28 3.64 23.39
N GLU A 54 51.60 4.44 22.57
CA GLU A 54 50.45 5.22 22.98
C GLU A 54 49.23 4.94 22.09
N SER A 55 48.07 4.90 22.70
CA SER A 55 46.78 4.98 22.00
C SER A 55 46.13 6.33 22.24
N TYR A 56 45.38 6.78 21.24
CA TYR A 56 44.69 8.06 21.21
C TYR A 56 43.20 7.81 21.07
N VAL A 57 42.43 8.38 21.99
CA VAL A 57 40.96 8.27 21.97
C VAL A 57 40.36 9.61 21.59
N GLU A 58 39.63 9.66 20.48
CA GLU A 58 38.96 10.89 20.03
C GLU A 58 37.87 11.35 21.02
N ALA A 59 37.55 12.63 21.01
CA ALA A 59 36.41 13.19 21.74
C ALA A 59 35.10 12.42 21.46
N GLY A 60 34.23 12.36 22.46
CA GLY A 60 33.01 11.58 22.36
C GLY A 60 32.27 11.45 23.68
N LYS A 61 31.16 10.71 23.64
CA LYS A 61 30.26 10.56 24.78
C LYS A 61 29.80 9.12 24.92
N ALA A 62 29.55 8.72 26.15
CA ALA A 62 29.00 7.40 26.45
C ALA A 62 28.05 7.51 27.64
N ILE A 63 27.12 6.56 27.74
CA ILE A 63 26.32 6.35 28.94
C ILE A 63 26.68 4.98 29.47
N VAL A 64 26.97 4.89 30.77
CA VAL A 64 27.25 3.62 31.45
C VAL A 64 26.39 3.57 32.69
N ASP A 65 25.46 2.62 32.75
CA ASP A 65 24.48 2.45 33.83
C ASP A 65 23.81 3.78 34.22
N GLY A 66 23.33 4.51 33.22
CA GLY A 66 22.67 5.81 33.37
C GLY A 66 23.58 6.99 33.74
N HIS A 67 24.89 6.78 33.87
CA HIS A 67 25.88 7.84 34.11
C HIS A 67 26.48 8.31 32.78
N LEU A 68 26.46 9.62 32.54
CA LEU A 68 27.03 10.23 31.34
C LEU A 68 28.55 10.42 31.49
N TYR A 69 29.29 10.02 30.45
CA TYR A 69 30.68 10.35 30.22
C TYR A 69 30.81 11.26 28.99
N GLU A 70 31.72 12.22 29.07
CA GLU A 70 32.10 13.09 27.96
C GLU A 70 33.61 13.28 27.96
N LEU A 71 34.24 12.95 26.84
CA LEU A 71 35.59 13.33 26.50
C LEU A 71 35.51 14.50 25.53
N THR A 72 36.01 15.67 25.93
CA THR A 72 35.86 16.91 25.14
C THR A 72 36.95 17.09 24.10
N ASP A 73 38.12 16.49 24.35
CA ASP A 73 39.33 16.59 23.54
C ASP A 73 40.02 15.23 23.55
N GLU A 74 40.83 14.94 22.52
CA GLU A 74 41.58 13.70 22.42
C GLU A 74 42.36 13.37 23.70
N LYS A 75 42.38 12.09 24.06
CA LYS A 75 43.13 11.61 25.21
C LYS A 75 44.12 10.54 24.82
N THR A 76 45.38 10.78 25.16
CA THR A 76 46.47 9.81 25.07
C THR A 76 46.43 8.84 26.26
N LEU A 77 46.68 7.56 25.98
CA LEU A 77 46.83 6.48 26.94
C LEU A 77 48.15 5.76 26.67
N GLU A 78 48.93 5.54 27.73
CA GLU A 78 50.23 4.87 27.65
C GLU A 78 50.07 3.36 27.86
N HIS A 79 50.76 2.58 27.03
CA HIS A 79 50.94 1.13 27.20
C HIS A 79 52.30 0.86 27.85
N SER A 80 52.38 -0.13 28.75
CA SER A 80 53.70 -0.54 29.27
C SER A 80 54.55 -1.20 28.20
N LEU A 81 55.87 -1.19 28.41
CA LEU A 81 56.80 -1.88 27.52
C LEU A 81 56.44 -3.38 27.44
N PRO A 82 56.40 -3.97 26.23
CA PRO A 82 56.17 -5.39 26.06
C PRO A 82 57.37 -6.21 26.54
N GLU A 83 57.12 -7.48 26.86
CA GLU A 83 58.17 -8.46 27.14
C GLU A 83 58.93 -8.80 25.85
N SER A 84 60.14 -9.36 25.98
CA SER A 84 61.03 -9.57 24.83
C SER A 84 60.61 -10.70 23.88
N ASP A 85 59.84 -11.68 24.34
CA ASP A 85 59.69 -12.96 23.63
C ASP A 85 58.24 -13.38 23.38
N THR A 86 57.26 -12.64 23.91
CA THR A 86 55.84 -13.02 23.85
C THR A 86 54.97 -11.80 23.59
N ASP A 87 54.04 -11.96 22.66
CA ASP A 87 53.04 -10.95 22.33
C ASP A 87 51.96 -10.89 23.42
N ARG A 88 51.16 -9.82 23.41
CA ARG A 88 49.95 -9.71 24.23
C ARG A 88 48.88 -8.89 23.51
N ILE A 89 47.65 -8.95 24.00
CA ILE A 89 46.57 -8.07 23.55
C ILE A 89 46.22 -7.13 24.69
N ASP A 90 46.36 -5.83 24.46
CA ASP A 90 45.87 -4.81 25.36
C ASP A 90 44.46 -4.37 24.93
N ARG A 91 43.65 -3.88 25.86
CA ARG A 91 42.28 -3.44 25.59
C ARG A 91 42.05 -2.04 26.12
N VAL A 92 41.59 -1.14 25.26
CA VAL A 92 41.20 0.21 25.64
C VAL A 92 39.74 0.19 26.08
N VAL A 93 39.49 0.51 27.35
CA VAL A 93 38.14 0.43 27.95
C VAL A 93 37.71 1.75 28.55
N LEU A 94 36.40 1.99 28.52
CA LEU A 94 35.75 3.02 29.33
C LEU A 94 35.18 2.35 30.59
N ARG A 95 35.70 2.71 31.77
CA ARG A 95 35.30 2.11 33.04
C ARG A 95 34.50 3.08 33.88
N LEU A 96 33.26 2.72 34.22
CA LEU A 96 32.51 3.26 35.35
C LEU A 96 32.96 2.54 36.63
N ASP A 97 33.26 3.32 37.67
CA ASP A 97 33.47 2.82 39.03
C ASP A 97 32.62 3.65 39.99
N THR A 98 31.77 2.97 40.76
CA THR A 98 30.81 3.59 41.70
C THR A 98 31.20 3.43 43.17
N ARG A 99 32.36 2.83 43.46
CA ARG A 99 32.84 2.68 44.85
C ARG A 99 33.03 4.05 45.49
N ASN A 100 32.82 4.17 46.80
CA ASN A 100 33.05 5.47 47.46
C ASN A 100 34.49 6.01 47.30
N SER A 101 35.48 5.11 47.16
CA SER A 101 36.88 5.45 46.89
C SER A 101 37.16 5.83 45.43
N ALA A 102 36.28 5.48 44.49
CA ALA A 102 36.44 5.67 43.05
C ALA A 102 35.09 6.04 42.44
N ARG A 103 34.91 7.31 42.09
CA ARG A 103 33.66 7.88 41.59
C ARG A 103 33.94 8.57 40.26
N TYR A 104 34.13 7.78 39.22
CA TYR A 104 34.47 8.28 37.89
C TYR A 104 33.95 7.36 36.81
N ILE A 105 33.83 7.93 35.61
CA ILE A 105 33.95 7.19 34.36
C ILE A 105 35.21 7.70 33.68
N LYS A 106 36.14 6.81 33.32
CA LYS A 106 37.35 7.21 32.60
C LYS A 106 37.92 6.07 31.77
N LEU A 107 38.72 6.46 30.78
CA LEU A 107 39.46 5.55 29.91
C LEU A 107 40.64 4.89 30.64
N PHE A 108 40.88 3.62 30.34
CA PHE A 108 41.98 2.80 30.80
C PHE A 108 42.52 1.92 29.67
N VAL A 109 43.80 1.55 29.79
CA VAL A 109 44.36 0.39 29.11
C VAL A 109 44.31 -0.77 30.11
N LEU A 110 43.66 -1.87 29.71
CA LEU A 110 43.78 -3.16 30.36
C LEU A 110 44.87 -3.92 29.62
N GLU A 111 45.97 -4.19 30.30
CA GLU A 111 47.08 -4.90 29.69
C GLU A 111 46.81 -6.41 29.68
N GLY A 112 47.15 -7.04 28.57
CA GLY A 112 47.10 -8.49 28.43
C GLY A 112 48.19 -9.21 29.20
N ASP A 113 47.98 -10.50 29.42
CA ASP A 113 49.06 -11.39 29.85
C ASP A 113 49.88 -11.82 28.63
N PRO A 114 51.23 -11.69 28.65
CA PRO A 114 52.06 -12.14 27.54
C PRO A 114 51.99 -13.67 27.32
N ALA A 115 51.75 -14.09 26.08
CA ALA A 115 51.60 -15.50 25.70
C ALA A 115 51.99 -15.77 24.24
N GLU A 116 52.17 -17.05 23.88
CA GLU A 116 52.38 -17.46 22.47
C GLU A 116 51.10 -17.31 21.63
N GLU A 117 49.94 -17.50 22.26
CA GLU A 117 48.60 -17.24 21.71
C GLU A 117 47.91 -16.27 22.67
N PRO A 118 48.07 -14.94 22.47
CA PRO A 118 47.54 -13.96 23.40
C PRO A 118 46.01 -13.87 23.33
N GLU A 119 45.38 -13.66 24.48
CA GLU A 119 43.94 -13.48 24.62
C GLU A 119 43.63 -12.07 25.17
N PRO A 120 42.54 -11.43 24.73
CA PRO A 120 42.15 -10.12 25.23
C PRO A 120 41.72 -10.18 26.70
N PRO A 121 42.12 -9.20 27.55
CA PRO A 121 41.68 -9.10 28.94
C PRO A 121 40.16 -9.12 29.09
N GLU A 122 39.65 -9.92 30.04
CA GLU A 122 38.22 -9.95 30.36
C GLU A 122 37.71 -8.60 30.90
N LEU A 123 36.50 -8.22 30.51
CA LEU A 123 35.83 -7.03 31.03
C LEU A 123 35.28 -7.27 32.44
N THR A 124 35.49 -6.30 33.32
CA THR A 124 34.86 -6.28 34.64
C THR A 124 33.48 -5.65 34.54
N ARG A 125 32.44 -6.46 34.77
CA ARG A 125 31.04 -6.01 34.89
C ARG A 125 30.41 -6.60 36.15
N ASP A 126 30.57 -5.91 37.26
CA ASP A 126 30.02 -6.28 38.57
C ASP A 126 29.13 -5.15 39.15
N ASN A 127 28.74 -5.26 40.43
CA ASN A 127 27.85 -4.30 41.07
C ASN A 127 28.43 -2.88 41.22
N PHE A 128 29.75 -2.72 41.05
CA PHE A 128 30.45 -1.46 41.28
C PHE A 128 31.21 -0.98 40.05
N VAL A 129 31.71 -1.90 39.24
CA VAL A 129 32.53 -1.62 38.06
C VAL A 129 31.82 -2.12 36.82
N HIS A 130 31.70 -1.26 35.81
CA HIS A 130 31.18 -1.62 34.50
C HIS A 130 32.12 -1.07 33.43
N GLU A 131 32.66 -1.97 32.61
CA GLU A 131 33.54 -1.66 31.49
C GLU A 131 32.88 -1.85 30.13
N LEU A 132 33.08 -0.87 29.26
CA LEU A 132 32.80 -0.94 27.83
C LEU A 132 34.12 -1.02 27.06
N SER A 133 34.24 -1.96 26.13
CA SER A 133 35.45 -2.12 25.32
C SER A 133 35.42 -1.27 24.06
N LEU A 134 36.38 -0.37 23.87
CA LEU A 134 36.44 0.44 22.66
C LEU A 134 37.22 -0.26 21.55
N ALA A 135 38.39 -0.81 21.88
CA ALA A 135 39.23 -1.52 20.92
C ALA A 135 40.20 -2.47 21.62
N GLN A 136 40.63 -3.51 20.89
CA GLN A 136 41.81 -4.29 21.20
C GLN A 136 43.01 -3.74 20.42
N ILE A 137 44.19 -3.88 21.02
CA ILE A 137 45.46 -3.52 20.40
C ILE A 137 46.38 -4.72 20.56
N TYR A 138 46.77 -5.34 19.45
CA TYR A 138 47.78 -6.38 19.45
C TYR A 138 49.16 -5.75 19.67
N VAL A 139 49.87 -6.18 20.71
CA VAL A 139 51.18 -5.63 21.08
C VAL A 139 52.23 -6.71 20.84
N HIS A 140 53.07 -6.49 19.83
CA HIS A 140 54.17 -7.39 19.50
C HIS A 140 55.28 -7.39 20.56
N ALA A 141 55.91 -8.53 20.76
CA ALA A 141 57.09 -8.69 21.60
C ALA A 141 58.24 -7.78 21.12
N ASP A 142 59.01 -7.24 22.06
CA ASP A 142 60.19 -6.38 21.80
C ASP A 142 59.91 -5.16 20.89
N THR A 143 58.66 -4.70 20.78
CA THR A 143 58.34 -3.48 20.04
C THR A 143 58.50 -2.21 20.88
N SER A 144 58.81 -1.11 20.20
CA SER A 144 58.83 0.24 20.77
C SER A 144 57.69 1.14 20.26
N SER A 145 56.84 0.60 19.40
CA SER A 145 55.66 1.29 18.87
C SER A 145 54.54 0.31 18.53
N LEU A 146 53.31 0.83 18.48
CA LEU A 146 52.12 0.09 18.08
C LEU A 146 51.88 0.23 16.57
N ASP A 147 51.19 -0.73 15.97
CA ASP A 147 50.82 -0.67 14.55
C ASP A 147 49.31 -0.38 14.41
N SER A 148 48.96 0.53 13.50
CA SER A 148 47.55 0.80 13.18
C SER A 148 46.80 -0.42 12.63
N ASP A 149 47.49 -1.33 11.95
CA ASP A 149 46.90 -2.57 11.44
C ASP A 149 46.56 -3.58 12.57
N ASP A 150 47.14 -3.38 13.76
CA ASP A 150 46.93 -4.22 14.96
C ASP A 150 45.77 -3.74 15.86
N VAL A 151 45.07 -2.68 15.45
CA VAL A 151 43.90 -2.14 16.17
C VAL A 151 42.63 -2.83 15.67
N THR A 152 41.94 -3.50 16.59
CA THR A 152 40.62 -4.10 16.33
C THR A 152 39.55 -3.29 17.04
N ASP A 153 38.67 -2.64 16.28
CA ASP A 153 37.54 -1.87 16.80
C ASP A 153 36.46 -2.79 17.38
N GLU A 154 36.04 -2.51 18.63
CA GLU A 154 35.00 -3.26 19.36
C GLU A 154 33.76 -2.39 19.67
N ARG A 155 33.71 -1.13 19.21
CA ARG A 155 32.67 -0.15 19.57
C ARG A 155 31.27 -0.58 19.16
N LEU A 156 31.15 -1.25 18.01
CA LEU A 156 29.88 -1.71 17.45
C LEU A 156 29.47 -3.11 17.92
N ASP A 157 30.31 -3.78 18.71
CA ASP A 157 29.94 -5.06 19.32
C ASP A 157 29.02 -4.81 20.53
N GLU A 158 27.75 -5.22 20.40
CA GLU A 158 26.72 -5.01 21.43
C GLU A 158 27.02 -5.75 22.75
N ASP A 159 27.79 -6.85 22.70
CA ASP A 159 28.17 -7.59 23.91
C ASP A 159 29.34 -6.93 24.65
N LEU A 160 30.15 -6.11 23.97
CA LEU A 160 31.37 -5.50 24.52
C LEU A 160 31.25 -3.99 24.81
N CYS A 161 30.57 -3.25 23.95
CA CYS A 161 30.39 -1.81 24.10
C CYS A 161 29.01 -1.36 23.64
N GLY A 162 28.74 -1.50 22.34
CA GLY A 162 27.48 -1.12 21.72
C GLY A 162 27.20 0.38 21.73
N LEU A 163 26.09 0.73 21.08
CA LEU A 163 25.58 2.09 21.00
C LEU A 163 24.43 2.31 22.00
N VAL A 164 24.31 3.54 22.51
CA VAL A 164 23.17 3.92 23.34
C VAL A 164 21.90 3.88 22.52
N ASN A 165 20.89 3.14 22.98
CA ASN A 165 19.55 3.12 22.41
C ASN A 165 18.49 3.49 23.45
N SER A 166 17.30 3.85 22.97
CA SER A 166 16.12 4.02 23.83
C SER A 166 15.57 2.64 24.20
N MET A 167 15.61 2.30 25.48
CA MET A 167 14.96 1.09 26.01
C MET A 167 13.43 1.21 26.04
N LEU A 168 12.92 2.45 25.99
CA LEU A 168 11.49 2.69 25.83
C LEU A 168 11.12 2.41 24.38
N THR A 169 10.60 1.22 24.13
CA THR A 169 9.92 0.89 22.89
C THR A 169 8.46 1.32 22.99
N VAL A 170 7.90 1.85 21.90
CA VAL A 170 6.44 1.88 21.74
C VAL A 170 5.97 0.43 21.83
N PRO A 171 4.89 0.10 22.57
CA PRO A 171 4.37 -1.27 22.60
C PRO A 171 3.80 -1.59 21.21
N THR A 172 4.68 -2.03 20.32
CA THR A 172 4.36 -2.34 18.93
C THR A 172 3.31 -3.45 18.87
N ASP A 173 3.22 -4.29 19.90
CA ASP A 173 2.21 -5.33 20.03
C ASP A 173 0.78 -4.75 20.05
N GLN A 174 0.51 -3.67 20.80
CA GLN A 174 -0.82 -3.03 20.78
C GLN A 174 -1.10 -2.38 19.42
N PHE A 175 -0.08 -1.76 18.80
CA PHE A 175 -0.23 -1.19 17.47
C PHE A 175 -0.48 -2.28 16.41
N VAL A 176 0.19 -3.43 16.51
CA VAL A 176 0.00 -4.58 15.62
C VAL A 176 -1.38 -5.19 15.81
N ASP A 177 -1.84 -5.37 17.05
CA ASP A 177 -3.18 -5.87 17.34
C ASP A 177 -4.27 -4.93 16.77
N GLU A 178 -4.13 -3.61 16.97
CA GLU A 178 -5.05 -2.61 16.40
C GLU A 178 -4.99 -2.56 14.87
N TRP A 179 -3.80 -2.68 14.30
CA TRP A 179 -3.58 -2.73 12.85
C TRP A 179 -4.18 -3.98 12.21
N GLU A 180 -3.98 -5.16 12.81
CA GLU A 180 -4.58 -6.41 12.34
C GLU A 180 -6.10 -6.36 12.39
N SER A 181 -6.68 -5.80 13.46
CA SER A 181 -8.14 -5.59 13.54
C SER A 181 -8.64 -4.68 12.43
N PHE A 182 -7.98 -3.54 12.20
CA PHE A 182 -8.32 -2.60 11.14
C PHE A 182 -8.24 -3.24 9.74
N PHE A 183 -7.17 -3.99 9.47
CA PHE A 183 -7.01 -4.70 8.20
C PHE A 183 -8.06 -5.79 7.99
N SER A 184 -8.43 -6.51 9.06
CA SER A 184 -9.50 -7.51 9.02
C SER A 184 -10.84 -6.85 8.68
N ASP A 185 -11.17 -5.73 9.30
CA ASP A 185 -12.43 -5.01 9.07
C ASP A 185 -12.52 -4.48 7.64
N ILE A 186 -11.45 -3.85 7.13
CA ILE A 186 -11.38 -3.42 5.72
C ILE A 186 -11.55 -4.61 4.77
N LYS A 187 -10.90 -5.74 5.07
CA LYS A 187 -10.99 -6.92 4.22
C LYS A 187 -12.43 -7.44 4.16
N GLN A 188 -13.11 -7.53 5.30
CA GLN A 188 -14.52 -7.93 5.36
C GLN A 188 -15.43 -6.96 4.59
N GLU A 189 -15.21 -5.65 4.72
CA GLU A 189 -15.97 -4.65 3.97
C GLU A 189 -15.77 -4.80 2.45
N ILE A 190 -14.53 -5.02 2.00
CA ILE A 190 -14.22 -5.28 0.58
C ILE A 190 -14.87 -6.58 0.09
N GLU A 191 -14.86 -7.63 0.91
CA GLU A 191 -15.50 -8.91 0.58
C GLU A 191 -17.01 -8.72 0.40
N SER A 192 -17.68 -8.02 1.33
CA SER A 192 -19.10 -7.68 1.24
C SER A 192 -19.43 -6.84 0.00
N ILE A 193 -18.61 -5.83 -0.31
CA ILE A 193 -18.82 -5.00 -1.51
C ILE A 193 -18.69 -5.83 -2.80
N LYS A 194 -17.76 -6.80 -2.83
CA LYS A 194 -17.62 -7.70 -3.97
C LYS A 194 -18.84 -8.61 -4.11
N GLU A 195 -19.30 -9.20 -3.02
CA GLU A 195 -20.50 -10.04 -3.01
C GLU A 195 -21.73 -9.26 -3.49
N ASP A 196 -21.93 -8.04 -3.00
CA ASP A 196 -23.03 -7.16 -3.44
C ASP A 196 -22.93 -6.82 -4.94
N TYR A 197 -21.72 -6.55 -5.43
CA TYR A 197 -21.49 -6.24 -6.85
C TYR A 197 -21.74 -7.44 -7.75
N GLU A 198 -21.27 -8.62 -7.34
CA GLU A 198 -21.49 -9.88 -8.06
C GLU A 198 -22.98 -10.22 -8.10
N GLN A 199 -23.69 -10.06 -6.97
CA GLN A 199 -25.14 -10.24 -6.91
C GLN A 199 -25.87 -9.26 -7.83
N SER A 200 -25.53 -7.97 -7.77
CA SER A 200 -26.17 -6.96 -8.62
C SER A 200 -25.92 -7.21 -10.11
N ARG A 201 -24.75 -7.73 -10.47
CA ARG A 201 -24.44 -8.12 -11.86
C ARG A 201 -25.32 -9.30 -12.30
N ASP A 202 -25.44 -10.31 -11.45
CA ASP A 202 -26.19 -11.52 -11.77
C ASP A 202 -27.70 -11.23 -11.86
N ASP A 203 -28.24 -10.42 -10.93
CA ASP A 203 -29.62 -9.93 -10.97
C ASP A 203 -29.92 -9.15 -12.26
N PHE A 204 -29.00 -8.26 -12.67
CA PHE A 204 -29.15 -7.49 -13.91
C PHE A 204 -29.10 -8.38 -15.16
N GLN A 205 -28.24 -9.40 -15.16
CA GLN A 205 -28.16 -10.37 -16.25
C GLN A 205 -29.46 -11.17 -16.37
N GLU A 206 -30.02 -11.63 -15.25
CA GLU A 206 -31.30 -12.33 -15.22
C GLU A 206 -32.45 -11.42 -15.71
N GLU A 207 -32.47 -10.15 -15.31
CA GLU A 207 -33.46 -9.19 -15.81
C GLU A 207 -33.37 -8.99 -17.33
N LEU A 208 -32.15 -8.89 -17.87
CA LEU A 208 -31.92 -8.79 -19.31
C LEU A 208 -32.40 -10.03 -20.06
N ASP A 209 -32.07 -11.22 -19.56
CA ASP A 209 -32.46 -12.48 -20.19
C ASP A 209 -33.99 -12.64 -20.21
N ASN A 210 -34.67 -12.28 -19.11
CA ASN A 210 -36.12 -12.28 -19.03
C ASN A 210 -36.75 -11.27 -20.02
N LYS A 211 -36.24 -10.03 -20.07
CA LYS A 211 -36.72 -9.01 -21.02
C LYS A 211 -36.50 -9.41 -22.47
N LEU A 212 -35.37 -10.04 -22.79
CA LEU A 212 -35.08 -10.52 -24.13
C LEU A 212 -36.07 -11.62 -24.54
N ALA A 213 -36.39 -12.55 -23.63
CA ALA A 213 -37.39 -13.59 -23.87
C ALA A 213 -38.80 -13.01 -24.10
N GLU A 214 -39.22 -12.04 -23.28
CA GLU A 214 -40.49 -11.32 -23.46
C GLU A 214 -40.55 -10.62 -24.82
N TRP A 215 -39.48 -9.92 -25.21
CA TRP A 215 -39.40 -9.22 -26.50
C TRP A 215 -39.44 -10.20 -27.67
N GLN A 216 -38.75 -11.34 -27.55
CA GLN A 216 -38.78 -12.38 -28.56
C GLN A 216 -40.22 -12.92 -28.74
N GLN A 217 -40.93 -13.16 -27.64
CA GLN A 217 -42.32 -13.61 -27.69
C GLN A 217 -43.24 -12.58 -28.33
N VAL A 218 -43.14 -11.30 -27.95
CA VAL A 218 -43.92 -10.21 -28.57
C VAL A 218 -43.63 -10.10 -30.07
N PHE A 219 -42.37 -10.26 -30.46
CA PHE A 219 -41.97 -10.25 -31.86
C PHE A 219 -42.58 -11.44 -32.62
N ASP A 220 -42.48 -12.64 -32.07
CA ASP A 220 -43.03 -13.86 -32.67
C ASP A 220 -44.56 -13.77 -32.82
N ASP A 221 -45.26 -13.25 -31.81
CA ASP A 221 -46.71 -13.01 -31.85
C ASP A 221 -47.09 -11.98 -32.95
N TYR A 222 -46.33 -10.88 -33.05
CA TYR A 222 -46.53 -9.87 -34.10
C TYR A 222 -46.30 -10.45 -35.51
N MET A 223 -45.26 -11.25 -35.69
CA MET A 223 -44.97 -11.89 -36.99
C MET A 223 -46.05 -12.90 -37.37
N ALA A 224 -46.57 -13.69 -36.42
CA ALA A 224 -47.67 -14.61 -36.65
C ALA A 224 -48.98 -13.88 -37.04
N GLU A 225 -49.25 -12.72 -36.45
CA GLU A 225 -50.39 -11.88 -36.84
C GLU A 225 -50.26 -11.39 -38.29
N LEU A 226 -49.07 -10.96 -38.72
CA LEU A 226 -48.82 -10.53 -40.09
C LEU A 226 -49.00 -11.65 -41.11
N GLU A 227 -48.53 -12.87 -40.82
CA GLU A 227 -48.70 -14.03 -41.72
C GLU A 227 -50.18 -14.44 -41.88
N GLY A 228 -51.02 -14.18 -40.88
CA GLY A 228 -52.46 -14.44 -40.92
C GLY A 228 -53.27 -13.43 -41.74
N GLN A 229 -52.66 -12.32 -42.18
CA GLN A 229 -53.33 -11.32 -43.00
C GLN A 229 -53.23 -11.67 -44.49
N THR A 230 -54.37 -11.77 -45.18
CA THR A 230 -54.41 -11.80 -46.65
C THR A 230 -54.17 -10.40 -47.19
N TYR A 231 -53.00 -10.16 -47.77
CA TYR A 231 -52.75 -8.97 -48.56
C TYR A 231 -53.48 -9.09 -49.91
N VAL A 232 -53.96 -7.96 -50.44
CA VAL A 232 -54.45 -7.88 -51.83
C VAL A 232 -53.30 -8.35 -52.73
N SER A 233 -53.50 -9.43 -53.47
CA SER A 233 -52.45 -9.94 -54.35
C SER A 233 -52.27 -8.99 -55.54
N GLN A 234 -51.11 -9.04 -56.19
CA GLN A 234 -50.92 -8.32 -57.44
C GLN A 234 -51.96 -8.77 -58.49
N GLU A 235 -52.37 -10.03 -58.44
CA GLU A 235 -53.39 -10.61 -59.31
C GLU A 235 -54.78 -10.00 -59.04
N ASP A 236 -55.12 -9.72 -57.77
CA ASP A 236 -56.35 -9.01 -57.40
C ASP A 236 -56.33 -7.54 -57.88
N LEU A 237 -55.16 -6.88 -57.86
CA LEU A 237 -55.01 -5.52 -58.39
C LEU A 237 -55.10 -5.49 -59.92
N ASP A 238 -54.48 -6.45 -60.59
CA ASP A 238 -54.47 -6.56 -62.05
C ASP A 238 -55.89 -6.87 -62.57
N ALA A 239 -56.67 -7.69 -61.86
CA ALA A 239 -58.06 -7.98 -62.21
C ALA A 239 -58.96 -6.73 -62.15
N VAL A 240 -58.74 -5.84 -61.17
CA VAL A 240 -59.48 -4.57 -61.07
C VAL A 240 -59.11 -3.61 -62.21
N ASP A 241 -57.83 -3.58 -62.62
CA ASP A 241 -57.39 -2.74 -63.74
C ASP A 241 -57.93 -3.23 -65.09
N GLU A 242 -58.00 -4.55 -65.28
CA GLU A 242 -58.56 -5.17 -66.48
C GLU A 242 -60.07 -4.89 -66.59
N ASP A 243 -60.83 -5.03 -65.48
CA ASP A 243 -62.27 -4.72 -65.43
C ASP A 243 -62.56 -3.24 -65.72
N LEU A 244 -61.75 -2.34 -65.15
CA LEU A 244 -61.86 -0.90 -65.40
C LEU A 244 -61.57 -0.54 -66.87
N THR A 245 -60.67 -1.28 -67.51
CA THR A 245 -60.30 -1.09 -68.91
C THR A 245 -61.37 -1.64 -69.86
N ALA A 246 -61.96 -2.80 -69.54
CA ALA A 246 -63.07 -3.39 -70.31
C ALA A 246 -64.29 -2.47 -70.36
N HIS A 247 -64.70 -1.90 -69.21
CA HIS A 247 -65.83 -0.97 -69.16
C HIS A 247 -65.59 0.33 -69.97
N LYS A 248 -64.34 0.75 -70.19
CA LYS A 248 -64.02 1.88 -71.10
C LYS A 248 -64.14 1.51 -72.57
N ALA A 249 -64.09 0.23 -72.94
CA ALA A 249 -64.18 -0.23 -74.33
C ALA A 249 -65.62 -0.42 -74.82
N GLU A 250 -66.60 -0.52 -73.92
CA GLU A 250 -68.04 -0.72 -74.22
C GLU A 250 -68.81 0.58 -74.54
N LYS A 251 -68.10 1.67 -74.81
CA LYS A 251 -68.69 2.99 -75.11
C LYS A 251 -69.58 2.95 -76.36
N GLY A 252 -70.78 3.51 -76.25
CA GLY A 252 -71.73 3.62 -77.37
C GLY A 252 -72.44 2.30 -77.75
N GLN A 253 -72.30 1.23 -76.96
CA GLN A 253 -73.05 -0.03 -77.12
C GLN A 253 -74.31 -0.05 -76.23
N PRO A 254 -75.38 -0.78 -76.63
CA PRO A 254 -76.52 -1.04 -75.75
C PRO A 254 -76.07 -1.67 -74.43
N ASP A 255 -76.57 -1.17 -73.30
CA ASP A 255 -76.23 -1.56 -71.92
C ASP A 255 -74.79 -1.23 -71.43
N GLY A 256 -73.98 -0.49 -72.22
CA GLY A 256 -72.66 0.00 -71.83
C GLY A 256 -72.67 1.32 -71.01
N TYR A 257 -71.54 1.66 -70.38
CA TYR A 257 -71.40 2.88 -69.56
C TYR A 257 -70.84 4.06 -70.38
N ALA A 258 -71.54 5.20 -70.36
CA ALA A 258 -71.07 6.46 -70.94
C ALA A 258 -70.61 7.42 -69.84
N SER A 259 -69.40 7.96 -70.00
CA SER A 259 -68.81 8.85 -69.00
C SER A 259 -69.28 10.30 -69.17
N LEU A 260 -69.40 11.05 -68.08
CA LEU A 260 -69.72 12.48 -68.11
C LEU A 260 -68.46 13.31 -68.27
N ASN A 261 -68.51 14.37 -69.09
CA ASN A 261 -67.46 15.38 -69.12
C ASN A 261 -67.53 16.32 -67.92
N SER A 262 -66.60 17.27 -67.85
CA SER A 262 -66.50 18.26 -66.75
C SER A 262 -67.75 19.14 -66.57
N ASP A 263 -68.61 19.21 -67.58
CA ASP A 263 -69.88 19.95 -67.54
C ASP A 263 -71.07 19.05 -67.19
N GLY A 264 -70.81 17.80 -66.78
CA GLY A 264 -71.80 16.83 -66.35
C GLY A 264 -72.65 16.26 -67.49
N LYS A 265 -72.17 16.31 -68.74
CA LYS A 265 -72.89 15.80 -69.92
C LYS A 265 -72.13 14.67 -70.58
N VAL A 266 -72.87 13.73 -71.17
CA VAL A 266 -72.30 12.69 -72.02
C VAL A 266 -71.79 13.32 -73.32
N PRO A 267 -70.50 13.18 -73.69
CA PRO A 267 -69.98 13.68 -74.96
C PRO A 267 -70.67 13.03 -76.17
N GLU A 268 -70.92 13.80 -77.23
CA GLU A 268 -71.56 13.28 -78.45
C GLU A 268 -70.80 12.11 -79.09
N SER A 269 -69.47 12.06 -78.92
CA SER A 269 -68.65 10.93 -79.40
C SER A 269 -68.94 9.59 -78.71
N GLU A 270 -69.68 9.59 -77.59
CA GLU A 270 -70.09 8.39 -76.86
C GLU A 270 -71.58 8.02 -77.10
N LEU A 271 -72.28 8.74 -78.00
CA LEU A 271 -73.67 8.48 -78.36
C LEU A 271 -73.78 7.74 -79.72
N PRO A 272 -74.79 6.87 -79.93
CA PRO A 272 -75.04 6.23 -81.22
C PRO A 272 -75.58 7.20 -82.30
N ASP A 273 -75.23 7.00 -83.57
CA ASP A 273 -75.71 7.79 -84.72
C ASP A 273 -77.23 7.63 -84.96
N LEU A 274 -77.95 8.73 -85.16
CA LEU A 274 -79.42 8.78 -85.06
C LEU A 274 -80.24 8.64 -86.37
N ASP A 275 -79.70 8.15 -87.49
CA ASP A 275 -80.40 8.25 -88.80
C ASP A 275 -80.57 6.93 -89.61
N ALA A 276 -81.43 6.01 -89.13
CA ALA A 276 -81.92 4.85 -89.90
C ALA A 276 -83.36 4.38 -89.53
N LYS A 277 -84.37 4.97 -90.20
CA LYS A 277 -85.64 4.42 -90.78
C LYS A 277 -86.39 3.28 -90.04
N SER A 278 -87.66 3.41 -89.62
CA SER A 278 -88.93 3.49 -90.38
C SER A 278 -89.22 2.31 -91.34
N ASP A 279 -90.12 1.37 -90.96
CA ASP A 279 -91.20 0.83 -91.83
C ASP A 279 -92.14 -0.21 -91.15
N ALA A 280 -93.44 -0.11 -91.50
CA ALA A 280 -94.61 -1.00 -91.29
C ALA A 280 -95.15 -1.20 -89.85
N LEU A 281 -96.27 -0.63 -89.36
CA LEU A 281 -97.66 -0.36 -89.83
C LEU A 281 -98.59 -1.59 -89.97
N ALA A 282 -99.65 -1.62 -89.12
CA ALA A 282 -101.09 -1.81 -89.45
C ALA A 282 -101.94 -3.04 -88.98
N ILE A 283 -102.87 -2.76 -88.03
CA ILE A 283 -104.35 -3.03 -87.97
C ILE A 283 -104.90 -4.50 -87.94
N LYS A 284 -105.64 -4.90 -86.87
CA LYS A 284 -107.13 -5.05 -86.80
C LYS A 284 -107.69 -5.72 -85.53
N PHE A 285 -108.76 -5.09 -85.03
CA PHE A 285 -109.74 -5.50 -84.01
C PHE A 285 -110.49 -6.79 -84.34
N VAL A 286 -110.80 -7.61 -83.32
CA VAL A 286 -112.10 -8.29 -83.14
C VAL A 286 -112.43 -8.34 -81.64
N MET A 287 -113.54 -7.72 -81.24
CA MET A 287 -114.25 -8.02 -79.99
C MET A 287 -115.20 -9.21 -80.24
N GLY A 288 -115.32 -10.09 -79.25
CA GLY A 288 -116.58 -10.77 -78.94
C GLY A 288 -117.28 -10.02 -77.83
#